data_AF-A0A259EPC3-F1
#
_entry.id   AF-A0A259EPC3-F1
#
_cell.length_a   1.000
_cell.length_b   1.000
_cell.length_c   1.000
_cell.angle_alpha   90.00
_cell.angle_beta   90.00
_cell.angle_gamma   90.00
#
_symmetry.space_group_name_H-M   'P 1'
#
loop_
_entity.id
_entity.type
_entity.pdbx_description
1 polymer ?
#
loop_
_entity_poly.entity_id
_entity_poly.type
_entity_poly.pdbx_seq_one_letter_code
_entity_poly.pdbx_strand_id
1 'polypeptide(L)'
;MIELEPGKSLDINLKEDAQGRDRVIVALQAEGCELNLTPHQARVLATELIMAVNRAEVRSNLKHSHNLARSAQPATQKRELFNQGFA
;
A
#
# COMPACT_ATOMS: atom_id res chain seq x y z
N MET A 1 10.46 15.44 -5.67
CA MET A 1 11.42 14.37 -5.95
C MET A 1 11.20 13.21 -4.98
N ILE A 2 10.86 12.02 -5.50
CA ILE A 2 10.76 10.77 -4.74
C ILE A 2 11.98 9.93 -5.12
N GLU A 3 12.76 9.51 -4.14
CA GLU A 3 13.89 8.61 -4.35
C GLU A 3 13.37 7.16 -4.40
N LEU A 4 13.72 6.42 -5.46
CA LEU A 4 13.27 5.04 -5.67
C LEU A 4 14.38 4.05 -5.30
N GLU A 5 15.55 4.25 -5.90
CA GLU A 5 16.80 3.50 -5.72
C GLU A 5 17.95 4.52 -5.69
N PRO A 6 19.14 4.19 -5.16
CA PRO A 6 20.26 5.13 -5.15
C PRO A 6 20.55 5.69 -6.56
N GLY A 7 20.34 6.99 -6.74
CA GLY A 7 20.53 7.67 -8.03
C GLY A 7 19.34 7.60 -9.00
N LYS A 8 18.22 6.95 -8.64
CA LYS A 8 16.96 7.00 -9.39
C LYS A 8 15.93 7.83 -8.64
N SER A 9 15.60 8.98 -9.20
CA SER A 9 14.56 9.86 -8.66
C SER A 9 13.40 10.02 -9.62
N LEU A 10 12.19 10.03 -9.06
CA LEU A 10 10.97 10.42 -9.74
C LEU A 10 10.71 11.90 -9.44
N ASP A 11 10.56 12.69 -10.49
CA ASP A 11 10.26 14.12 -10.38
C ASP A 11 8.89 14.45 -10.97
N ILE A 12 8.19 15.39 -10.33
CA ILE A 12 6.83 15.78 -10.70
C ILE A 12 6.81 17.30 -10.85
N ASN A 13 6.49 17.76 -12.05
CA ASN A 13 6.50 19.18 -12.39
C ASN A 13 5.18 19.59 -13.06
N LEU A 14 4.77 20.84 -12.82
CA LEU A 14 3.74 21.50 -13.62
C LEU A 14 4.42 22.30 -14.73
N LYS A 15 4.01 22.08 -15.97
CA LYS A 15 4.46 22.83 -17.15
C LYS A 15 3.26 23.28 -17.96
N GLU A 16 3.49 24.24 -18.84
CA GLU A 16 2.51 24.71 -19.81
C GLU A 16 2.83 24.09 -21.18
N ASP A 17 1.81 23.61 -21.90
CA ASP A 17 1.97 23.14 -23.29
C ASP A 17 2.00 24.31 -24.28
N ALA A 18 2.32 24.03 -25.55
CA ALA A 18 2.39 25.06 -26.60
C ALA A 18 1.06 25.81 -26.85
N GLN A 19 -0.05 25.35 -26.28
CA GLN A 19 -1.37 25.95 -26.38
C GLN A 19 -1.78 26.69 -25.09
N GLY A 20 -0.87 26.82 -24.14
CA GLY A 20 -1.11 27.53 -22.89
C GLY A 20 -1.82 26.69 -21.81
N ARG A 21 -1.84 25.36 -21.95
CA ARG A 21 -2.56 24.50 -21.01
C ARG A 21 -1.61 23.80 -20.05
N ASP A 22 -2.03 23.73 -18.80
CA ASP A 22 -1.34 22.99 -17.76
C ASP A 22 -1.17 21.50 -18.10
N ARG A 23 0.05 21.02 -17.86
CA ARG A 23 0.48 19.62 -17.97
C ARG A 23 1.27 19.23 -16.74
N VAL A 24 0.96 18.06 -16.21
CA VAL A 24 1.73 17.45 -15.13
C VAL A 24 2.72 16.48 -15.75
N ILE A 25 3.99 16.75 -15.57
CA ILE A 25 5.10 15.93 -16.06
C ILE A 25 5.60 15.08 -14.91
N VAL A 26 5.60 13.76 -15.09
CA VAL A 26 6.18 12.80 -14.14
C VAL A 26 7.35 12.11 -14.84
N ALA A 27 8.57 12.38 -14.40
CA ALA A 27 9.79 11.93 -15.07
C ALA A 27 10.65 11.07 -14.16
N LEU A 28 11.11 9.93 -14.68
CA LEU A 28 12.10 9.08 -14.03
C LEU A 28 13.50 9.47 -14.55
N GLN A 29 14.27 10.20 -13.74
CA GLN A 29 15.50 10.88 -14.20
C GLN A 29 16.54 9.94 -14.81
N ALA A 30 16.65 8.71 -14.31
CA ALA A 30 17.67 7.76 -14.75
C ALA A 30 17.32 6.99 -16.04
N GLU A 31 16.05 6.96 -16.46
CA GLU A 31 15.57 6.06 -17.52
C GLU A 31 15.00 6.80 -18.74
N GLY A 32 14.96 8.13 -18.73
CA GLY A 32 14.37 8.93 -19.81
C GLY A 32 12.87 8.65 -20.01
N CYS A 33 12.22 8.02 -19.04
CA CYS A 33 10.80 7.73 -19.06
C CYS A 33 10.04 8.95 -18.51
N GLU A 34 9.20 9.54 -19.35
CA GLU A 34 8.40 10.72 -18.99
C GLU A 34 6.93 10.46 -19.31
N LEU A 35 6.07 10.74 -18.33
CA LEU A 35 4.63 10.81 -18.51
C LEU A 35 4.21 12.28 -18.56
N ASN A 36 3.63 12.68 -19.68
CA ASN A 36 3.01 13.99 -19.84
C ASN A 36 1.48 13.85 -19.71
N LEU A 37 0.95 14.31 -18.58
CA LEU A 37 -0.44 14.08 -18.20
C LEU A 37 -1.23 15.39 -18.23
N THR A 38 -2.51 15.30 -18.61
CA THR A 38 -3.47 16.36 -18.26
C THR A 38 -3.68 16.42 -16.74
N PRO A 39 -4.15 17.55 -16.19
CA PRO A 39 -4.50 17.64 -14.77
C PRO A 39 -5.52 16.59 -14.33
N HIS A 40 -6.47 16.24 -15.22
CA HIS A 40 -7.45 15.19 -14.94
C HIS A 40 -6.80 13.80 -14.83
N GLN A 41 -5.94 13.43 -15.79
CA GLN A 41 -5.23 12.14 -15.75
C GLN A 41 -4.31 12.04 -14.53
N ALA A 42 -3.58 13.10 -14.20
CA ALA A 42 -2.73 13.15 -13.02
C ALA A 42 -3.55 12.95 -11.73
N ARG A 43 -4.75 13.54 -11.65
CA ARG A 43 -5.67 13.33 -10.53
C ARG A 43 -6.14 11.88 -10.43
N VAL A 44 -6.55 11.27 -11.54
CA VAL A 44 -6.95 9.85 -11.55
C VAL A 44 -5.80 8.97 -11.09
N LEU A 45 -4.59 9.19 -11.61
CA LEU A 45 -3.39 8.46 -11.20
C LEU A 45 -3.12 8.60 -9.70
N ALA A 46 -3.18 9.82 -9.16
CA ALA A 46 -2.99 10.06 -7.73
C ALA A 46 -4.02 9.30 -6.87
N THR A 47 -5.29 9.31 -7.28
CA THR A 47 -6.34 8.56 -6.59
C THR A 47 -6.08 7.06 -6.59
N GLU A 48 -5.68 6.48 -7.73
CA GLU A 48 -5.35 5.05 -7.81
C GLU A 48 -4.16 4.69 -6.93
N LEU A 49 -3.13 5.55 -6.89
CA LEU A 49 -1.97 5.36 -6.00
C LEU A 49 -2.39 5.34 -4.52
N ILE A 50 -3.20 6.31 -4.09
CA ILE A 50 -3.73 6.38 -2.72
C ILE A 50 -4.56 5.12 -2.41
N MET A 51 -5.42 4.70 -3.33
CA MET A 51 -6.24 3.49 -3.12
C MET A 51 -5.39 2.22 -3.03
N ALA A 52 -4.34 2.10 -3.84
CA ALA A 52 -3.42 0.97 -3.77
C ALA A 52 -2.70 0.91 -2.42
N VAL A 53 -2.25 2.05 -1.91
CA VAL A 53 -1.64 2.16 -0.56
C VAL A 53 -2.63 1.73 0.51
N ASN A 54 -3.83 2.30 0.53
CA ASN A 54 -4.87 1.96 1.50
C ASN A 54 -5.19 0.45 1.48
N ARG A 55 -5.28 -0.17 0.31
CA ARG A 55 -5.49 -1.61 0.18
C ARG A 55 -4.32 -2.43 0.75
N ALA A 56 -3.09 -2.00 0.52
CA ALA A 56 -1.90 -2.68 1.05
C ALA A 56 -1.83 -2.62 2.59
N GLU A 57 -2.15 -1.46 3.17
CA GLU A 57 -2.18 -1.26 4.63
C GLU A 57 -3.27 -2.09 5.30
N VAL A 58 -4.50 -2.06 4.76
CA VAL A 58 -5.61 -2.89 5.26
C VAL A 58 -5.22 -4.37 5.22
N ARG A 59 -4.62 -4.84 4.14
CA ARG A 59 -4.14 -6.23 4.03
C ARG A 59 -3.08 -6.56 5.09
N SER A 60 -2.17 -5.64 5.39
CA SER A 60 -1.18 -5.82 6.46
C SER A 60 -1.86 -5.93 7.83
N ASN A 61 -2.78 -5.03 8.14
CA ASN A 61 -3.50 -5.00 9.41
C ASN A 61 -4.35 -6.26 9.63
N LEU A 62 -5.01 -6.75 8.58
CA LEU A 62 -5.78 -7.99 8.63
C LEU A 62 -4.90 -9.21 8.89
N LYS A 63 -3.72 -9.30 8.26
CA LYS A 63 -2.75 -10.38 8.54
C LYS A 63 -2.28 -10.36 10.00
N HIS A 64 -2.01 -9.18 10.57
CA HIS A 64 -1.62 -9.05 11.97
C HIS A 64 -2.76 -9.43 12.93
N SER A 65 -3.99 -9.00 12.63
CA SER A 65 -5.19 -9.34 13.41
C SER A 65 -5.46 -10.86 13.44
N HIS A 66 -5.33 -11.55 12.29
CA HIS A 66 -5.51 -13.00 12.21
C HIS A 66 -4.47 -13.78 13.03
N ASN A 67 -3.25 -13.26 13.18
CA ASN A 67 -2.22 -13.89 14.01
C ASN A 67 -2.48 -13.71 15.51
N LEU A 68 -3.04 -12.58 15.94
CA LEU A 68 -3.46 -12.35 17.33
C LEU A 68 -4.61 -13.26 17.78
N ALA A 69 -5.58 -13.50 16.89
CA ALA A 69 -6.69 -14.42 17.14
C ALA A 69 -6.23 -15.88 17.28
N ARG A 70 -5.14 -16.27 16.62
CA ARG A 70 -4.58 -17.63 16.66
C ARG A 70 -3.64 -17.85 17.85
N SER A 71 -2.97 -16.81 18.34
CA SER A 71 -2.16 -16.85 19.57
C SER A 71 -2.98 -16.75 20.87
N ALA A 72 -4.29 -16.49 20.77
CA ALA A 72 -5.21 -16.47 21.91
C ALA A 72 -5.85 -17.84 22.22
N GLN A 73 -5.30 -18.95 21.74
CA GLN A 73 -5.60 -20.26 22.30
C GLN A 73 -4.56 -20.61 23.38
N PRO A 74 -4.89 -20.58 24.68
CA PRO A 74 -4.04 -21.17 25.68
C PRO A 74 -4.07 -22.69 25.50
N ALA A 75 -3.00 -23.22 24.92
CA ALA A 75 -2.67 -24.62 25.01
C ALA A 75 -2.26 -24.94 26.45
N THR A 76 -3.22 -25.27 27.32
CA THR A 76 -2.95 -25.94 28.60
C THR A 76 -4.18 -26.70 29.08
N GLN A 77 -4.13 -28.02 28.85
CA GLN A 77 -4.48 -29.08 29.80
C GLN A 77 -5.80 -28.94 30.61
N LYS A 78 -6.85 -29.61 30.14
CA LYS A 78 -7.73 -30.39 31.02
C LYS A 78 -7.89 -31.80 30.44
N ARG A 79 -6.78 -32.52 30.48
CA ARG A 79 -6.77 -33.98 30.50
C ARG A 79 -7.00 -34.35 31.97
N GLU A 80 -7.91 -35.30 32.20
CA GLU A 80 -8.24 -35.89 33.51
C GLU A 80 -9.16 -35.05 34.39
N LEU A 81 -10.44 -35.42 34.43
CA LEU A 81 -11.37 -35.33 35.57
C LEU A 81 -12.76 -35.85 35.13
N PHE A 82 -12.81 -37.09 34.66
CA PHE A 82 -14.06 -37.86 34.57
C PHE A 82 -13.77 -39.28 35.03
N ASN A 83 -13.46 -39.40 36.31
CA ASN A 83 -13.54 -40.66 37.02
C ASN A 83 -14.03 -40.34 38.43
N GLN A 84 -15.32 -40.57 38.71
CA GLN A 84 -15.87 -40.95 40.02
C GLN A 84 -17.42 -40.99 40.01
N GLY A 85 -17.97 -42.16 40.40
CA GLY A 85 -19.33 -42.39 40.93
C GLY A 85 -20.45 -42.50 39.89
N PHE A 86 -21.36 -43.49 39.89
CA PHE A 86 -21.92 -44.26 41.00
C PHE A 86 -22.32 -45.67 40.56
N ALA A 87 -22.30 -46.56 41.56
CA ALA A 87 -22.89 -47.89 41.57
C ALA A 87 -24.43 -47.85 41.46
#